data_AF-A0A5C3NN02-F1
#
_entry.id   AF-A0A5C3NN02-F1
#
_cell.length_a   1.000
_cell.length_b   1.000
_cell.length_c   1.000
_cell.angle_alpha   90.00
_cell.angle_beta   90.00
_cell.angle_gamma   90.00
#
_symmetry.space_group_name_H-M   'P 1'
#
loop_
_entity.id
_entity.type
_entity.pdbx_description
1 polymer ?
#
loop_
_entity_poly.entity_id
_entity_poly.type
_entity_poly.pdbx_seq_one_letter_code
_entity_poly.pdbx_strand_id
1 'polypeptide(L)' 'YLDNVLTPAEADILCGVCRVYGQQRNQCEDLSWWPKPTTWASSGMYTGIWNPWNEDWFQKRLSGIRDGTAQPMNASSWRS' A
#
# COMPACT_ATOMS: atom_id res chain seq x y z
N TYR A 1 -25.27 5.14 -14.42
CA TYR A 1 -23.98 4.50 -14.71
C TYR A 1 -23.18 4.59 -13.43
N LEU A 2 -22.94 3.47 -12.73
CA LEU A 2 -22.08 3.44 -11.55
C LEU A 2 -20.65 3.29 -12.06
N ASP A 3 -19.83 4.30 -11.83
CA ASP A 3 -18.40 4.20 -12.05
C ASP A 3 -17.84 3.27 -10.96
N ASN A 4 -17.45 2.05 -11.34
CA ASN A 4 -16.82 1.08 -10.44
C ASN A 4 -15.29 1.24 -10.44
N VAL A 5 -14.77 2.33 -11.00
CA VAL A 5 -13.34 2.60 -11.09
C VAL A 5 -12.92 3.46 -9.91
N LEU A 6 -11.95 2.94 -9.16
CA LEU A 6 -11.30 3.67 -8.09
C LEU A 6 -10.38 4.74 -8.70
N THR A 7 -10.59 6.01 -8.36
CA THR A 7 -9.67 7.07 -8.79
C THR A 7 -8.32 6.91 -8.07
N PRO A 8 -7.21 7.40 -8.64
CA PRO A 8 -5.90 7.33 -7.99
C PRO A 8 -5.89 7.96 -6.58
N ALA A 9 -6.64 9.03 -6.37
CA ALA A 9 -6.75 9.69 -5.07
C ALA A 9 -7.50 8.83 -4.04
N GLU A 10 -8.59 8.16 -4.44
CA GLU A 10 -9.30 7.23 -3.55
C GLU A 10 -8.45 6.00 -3.22
N ALA A 11 -7.69 5.50 -4.20
CA ALA A 11 -6.73 4.42 -3.98
C ALA A 11 -5.64 4.83 -2.96
N ASP A 12 -5.12 6.05 -3.07
CA ASP A 12 -4.14 6.56 -2.11
C ASP A 12 -4.73 6.65 -0.69
N ILE A 13 -6.00 7.06 -0.55
CA ILE A 13 -6.69 7.07 0.74
C ILE A 13 -6.86 5.65 1.29
N LEU A 14 -7.33 4.70 0.48
CA LEU A 14 -7.53 3.31 0.89
C LEU A 14 -6.21 2.61 1.26
N CYS A 15 -5.12 2.93 0.55
CA CYS A 15 -3.80 2.39 0.86
C CYS A 15 -3.12 3.07 2.06
N GLY A 16 -3.75 4.09 2.66
CA GLY A 16 -3.21 4.83 3.79
C GLY A 16 -1.94 5.58 3.44
N VAL A 17 -1.92 6.27 2.30
CA VAL A 17 -0.75 7.04 1.86
C VAL A 17 -0.58 8.27 2.75
N CYS A 18 0.59 8.40 3.35
CA CYS A 18 1.04 9.58 4.08
C CYS A 18 2.20 10.23 3.31
N ARG A 19 2.01 11.51 2.96
CA ARG A 19 3.02 12.30 2.30
C ARG A 19 3.92 12.96 3.34
N VAL A 20 5.18 12.55 3.38
CA VAL A 20 6.17 13.07 4.33
C VAL A 20 7.03 14.12 3.63
N TYR A 21 7.14 15.29 4.26
CA TYR A 21 7.99 16.38 3.79
C TYR A 21 9.35 16.27 4.47
N GLY A 22 10.39 16.02 3.68
CA GLY A 22 11.76 16.00 4.18
C GLY A 22 12.29 17.40 4.53
N GLN A 23 13.50 17.47 5.07
CA GLN A 23 14.17 18.75 5.41
C GLN A 23 14.55 19.58 4.18
N GLN A 24 14.64 18.97 2.99
CA GLN A 24 14.85 19.67 1.73
C GLN A 24 13.52 20.01 1.08
N ARG A 25 13.37 21.27 0.66
CA ARG A 25 12.12 21.86 0.11
C ARG A 25 11.50 21.13 -1.10
N ASN A 26 12.21 20.19 -1.73
CA ASN A 26 11.74 19.42 -2.89
C ASN A 26 11.70 17.90 -2.69
N GLN A 27 12.01 17.37 -1.49
CA GLN A 27 11.89 15.95 -1.23
C GLN A 27 10.55 15.65 -0.53
N CYS A 28 9.64 15.08 -1.30
CA CYS A 28 8.36 14.59 -0.81
C CYS A 28 8.34 13.09 -1.04
N GLU A 29 8.18 12.32 0.04
CA GLU A 29 8.11 10.87 -0.04
C GLU A 29 6.69 10.41 0.31
N ASP A 30 6.10 9.64 -0.59
CA ASP A 30 4.81 9.00 -0.35
C ASP A 30 5.08 7.65 0.34
N LEU A 31 4.77 7.57 1.63
CA LEU A 31 4.77 6.33 2.40
C LEU A 31 3.35 5.77 2.43
N SER A 32 3.18 4.45 2.42
CA SER A 32 1.85 3.84 2.51
C SER A 32 1.82 2.64 3.45
N TRP A 33 0.69 2.44 4.13
CA TRP A 33 0.49 1.28 4.99
C TRP A 33 0.24 0.00 4.21
N TRP A 34 -0.38 0.13 3.03
CA TRP A 34 -0.64 -0.95 2.09
C TRP A 34 -0.02 -0.65 0.72
N PRO A 35 0.35 -1.67 -0.07
CA PRO A 35 0.89 -1.47 -1.40
C PRO A 35 -0.18 -0.85 -2.31
N LYS A 36 0.23 0.11 -3.15
CA LYS A 36 -0.66 0.69 -4.15
C LYS A 36 -1.13 -0.38 -5.15
N PRO A 37 -2.30 -0.22 -5.80
CA PRO A 37 -2.82 -1.20 -6.76
C PRO A 37 -1.82 -1.56 -7.87
N THR A 38 -1.04 -0.58 -8.34
CA THR A 38 0.00 -0.78 -9.36
C THR A 38 1.15 -1.65 -8.84
N THR A 39 1.61 -1.43 -7.61
CA THR A 39 2.66 -2.25 -6.98
C THR A 39 2.16 -3.66 -6.68
N TRP A 40 0.92 -3.79 -6.20
CA TRP A 40 0.30 -5.10 -5.96
C TRP A 40 0.15 -5.89 -7.27
N ALA A 41 -0.33 -5.26 -8.35
CA ALA A 41 -0.51 -5.89 -9.65
C ALA A 41 0.80 -6.40 -10.27
N SER A 42 1.94 -5.74 -9.98
CA SER A 42 3.27 -6.22 -10.40
C SER A 42 3.86 -7.31 -9.51
N SER A 43 3.22 -7.64 -8.39
CA SER A 43 3.72 -8.63 -7.44
C SER A 43 3.29 -10.05 -7.79
N GLY A 44 3.98 -11.06 -7.26
CA GLY A 44 3.57 -12.46 -7.35
C GLY A 44 2.27 -12.79 -6.60
N MET A 45 1.74 -11.88 -5.78
CA MET A 45 0.49 -12.07 -5.03
C MET A 45 -0.75 -11.70 -5.86
N TYR A 46 -0.57 -11.05 -7.02
CA TYR A 46 -1.66 -10.75 -7.94
C TYR A 46 -2.04 -11.98 -8.77
N THR A 47 -2.93 -12.79 -8.21
CA THR A 47 -3.44 -14.03 -8.83
C THR A 47 -4.78 -13.85 -9.54
N GLY A 48 -5.26 -12.60 -9.69
CA GLY A 48 -6.57 -12.27 -10.26
C GLY A 48 -7.76 -12.45 -9.30
N ILE A 49 -7.57 -13.16 -8.18
CA ILE A 49 -8.56 -13.31 -7.11
C ILE A 49 -7.91 -13.11 -5.73
N TRP A 50 -8.72 -12.83 -4.72
CA TRP A 50 -8.26 -12.84 -3.33
C TRP A 50 -8.21 -14.29 -2.83
N ASN A 51 -6.99 -14.83 -2.70
CA ASN A 51 -6.78 -16.20 -2.26
C ASN A 51 -6.39 -16.25 -0.76
N PRO A 52 -6.36 -17.43 -0.11
CA PRO A 52 -6.01 -17.54 1.30
C PRO A 52 -4.62 -17.02 1.68
N TRP A 53 -3.65 -17.04 0.75
CA TRP A 53 -2.31 -16.51 0.99
C TRP A 53 -2.30 -14.97 1.02
N ASN A 54 -3.12 -14.34 0.19
CA ASN A 54 -3.33 -12.90 0.23
C ASN A 54 -3.92 -12.46 1.57
N GLU A 55 -4.91 -13.22 2.07
CA GLU A 55 -5.52 -12.98 3.38
C GLU A 55 -4.50 -13.15 4.52
N ASP A 56 -3.74 -14.25 4.52
CA ASP A 56 -2.72 -14.51 5.54
C ASP A 56 -1.65 -13.39 5.57
N TRP A 57 -1.18 -12.97 4.40
CA TRP A 57 -0.25 -11.85 4.28
C TRP A 57 -0.86 -10.55 4.83
N PHE A 58 -2.12 -10.24 4.46
CA PHE A 58 -2.81 -9.04 4.90
C PHE A 58 -2.97 -9.01 6.42
N GLN A 59 -3.44 -10.12 7.01
CA GLN A 59 -3.64 -10.24 8.45
C GLN A 59 -2.32 -10.15 9.23
N LYS A 60 -1.24 -10.79 8.74
CA LYS A 60 0.10 -10.69 9.35
C LYS A 60 0.58 -9.25 9.37
N ARG A 61 0.45 -8.53 8.26
CA ARG A 61 0.83 -7.12 8.21
C ARG A 61 -0.06 -6.26 9.11
N LEU A 62 -1.37 -6.49 9.11
CA LEU A 62 -2.30 -5.77 9.98
C LEU A 62 -1.96 -5.95 11.46
N SER A 63 -1.60 -7.17 11.88
CA SER A 63 -1.07 -7.43 13.23
C SER A 63 0.17 -6.61 13.49
N GLY A 64 1.17 -6.67 12.59
CA GLY A 64 2.41 -5.91 12.77
C GLY A 64 2.19 -4.39 12.89
N ILE A 65 1.22 -3.83 12.16
CA ILE A 65 0.84 -2.42 12.28
C ILE A 65 0.26 -2.13 13.67
N ARG A 66 -0.66 -2.98 14.16
CA ARG A 66 -1.29 -2.84 15.48
C ARG A 66 -0.30 -3.01 16.63
N ASP A 67 0.66 -3.91 16.45
CA ASP A 67 1.72 -4.21 17.42
C ASP A 67 2.86 -3.17 17.37
N GLY A 68 2.83 -2.22 16.43
CA GLY A 68 3.85 -1.19 16.23
C GLY A 68 5.16 -1.69 15.61
N THR A 69 5.20 -2.94 15.13
CA THR A 69 6.38 -3.57 14.53
C THR A 69 6.48 -3.32 13.01
N ALA A 70 5.39 -2.92 12.37
CA ALA A 70 5.37 -2.49 10.97
C ALA A 70 5.26 -0.96 10.85
N GLN A 71 5.85 -0.43 9.78
CA GLN A 71 5.85 1.00 9.45
C GLN A 71 5.34 1.19 8.01
N PRO A 72 4.84 2.40 7.65
CA PRO A 72 4.46 2.69 6.28
C PRO A 72 5.71 2.69 5.40
N MET A 73 5.58 2.16 4.18
CA MET A 73 6.70 1.87 3.30
C MET A 73 6.60 2.70 2.01
N ASN A 74 7.75 3.07 1.45
CA ASN A 74 7.81 3.72 0.15
C ASN A 74 7.68 2.71 -1.00
N ALA A 75 7.49 3.21 -2.22
CA ALA A 75 7.27 2.36 -3.39
C ALA A 75 8.43 1.39 -3.69
N SER A 76 9.67 1.74 -3.35
CA SER A 76 10.84 0.87 -3.54
C SER A 76 10.86 -0.27 -2.54
N SER A 77 10.55 0.01 -1.28
CA SER A 77 10.53 -0.97 -0.19
C SER A 77 9.42 -2.01 -0.38
N TRP A 78 8.33 -1.65 -1.07
CA TRP A 78 7.28 -2.59 -1.45
C TRP A 78 7.66 -3.53 -2.60
N ARG A 79 8.66 -3.17 -3.40
CA ARG A 79 9.12 -3.95 -4.57
C ARG A 79 10.33 -4.83 -4.29
N SER A 80 11.04 -4.57 -3.20
CA SER A 80 12.14 -5.41 -2.70
C SER A 80 11.61 -6.70 -2.08
#